data_AF-A0A447S6L4-F1
#
_entry.id   AF-A0A447S6L4-F1
#
_cell.length_a   1.000
_cell.length_b   1.000
_cell.length_c   1.000
_cell.angle_alpha   90.00
_cell.angle_beta   90.00
_cell.angle_gamma   90.00
#
_symmetry.space_group_name_H-M   'P 1'
#
loop_
_entity.id
_entity.type
_entity.pdbx_description
1 polymer ?
#
loop_
_entity_poly.entity_id
_entity_poly.type
_entity_poly.pdbx_seq_one_letter_code
_entity_poly.pdbx_strand_id
1 'polypeptide(L)' 'MEDVLEILRINLVGVIPEDQSVLRASNQGEPVILDAASDAGKAYADTVERLLGEERPFRFIEEEKKGFLKRLFGG' A
#
# COMPACT_ATOMS: atom_id res chain seq x y z
N MET A 1 -5.48 9.88 5.15
CA MET A 1 -6.28 9.26 4.08
C MET A 1 -7.69 9.85 4.06
N GLU A 2 -8.39 9.87 5.21
CA GLU A 2 -9.77 10.34 5.34
C GLU A 2 -9.97 11.76 4.75
N ASP A 3 -9.06 12.70 5.02
CA ASP A 3 -9.14 14.07 4.49
C ASP A 3 -9.22 14.14 2.96
N VAL A 4 -8.45 13.28 2.26
CA VAL A 4 -8.44 13.24 0.79
C VAL A 4 -9.79 12.78 0.25
N LEU A 5 -10.42 11.80 0.91
CA LEU A 5 -11.72 11.28 0.50
C LEU A 5 -12.85 12.28 0.80
N GLU A 6 -12.76 13.01 1.92
CA GLU A 6 -13.73 14.04 2.29
C GLU A 6 -13.77 15.17 1.23
N ILE A 7 -12.60 15.58 0.75
CA ILE A 7 -12.46 16.64 -0.25
C ILE A 7 -12.92 16.17 -1.63
N LEU A 8 -12.44 15.01 -2.09
CA LEU A 8 -12.64 14.58 -3.48
C LEU A 8 -13.99 13.88 -3.72
N ARG A 9 -14.59 13.27 -2.69
CA ARG A 9 -15.90 12.60 -2.75
C ARG A 9 -16.06 11.57 -3.88
N ILE A 10 -15.00 10.81 -4.14
CA ILE A 10 -14.98 9.71 -5.09
C ILE A 10 -14.56 8.42 -4.40
N ASN A 11 -14.96 7.28 -4.98
CA ASN A 11 -14.57 5.98 -4.47
C ASN A 11 -13.06 5.77 -4.60
N LEU A 12 -12.44 5.36 -3.50
CA LEU A 12 -11.04 4.97 -3.48
C LEU A 12 -10.90 3.59 -4.13
N VAL A 13 -10.03 3.46 -5.14
CA VAL A 13 -9.77 2.17 -5.82
C VAL A 13 -8.51 1.48 -5.30
N GLY A 14 -7.56 2.24 -4.77
CA GLY A 14 -6.29 1.72 -4.27
C GLY A 14 -5.53 2.74 -3.44
N VAL A 15 -4.71 2.25 -2.52
CA VAL A 15 -3.71 3.04 -1.78
C VAL A 15 -2.37 2.34 -2.01
N ILE A 16 -1.43 3.02 -2.65
CA ILE A 16 -0.10 2.49 -2.90
C ILE A 16 0.85 3.09 -1.87
N PRO A 17 1.44 2.29 -0.95
CA PRO A 17 2.38 2.82 0.02
C PRO A 17 3.67 3.26 -0.68
N GLU A 18 4.41 4.17 -0.04
CA GLU A 18 5.77 4.46 -0.45
C GLU A 18 6.64 3.22 -0.26
N ASP A 19 7.32 2.77 -1.32
CA ASP A 19 8.12 1.54 -1.32
C ASP A 19 9.34 1.70 -2.24
N GLN A 20 10.53 1.37 -1.71
CA GLN A 20 11.79 1.40 -2.44
C GLN A 20 11.83 0.42 -3.63
N SER A 21 10.97 -0.62 -3.61
CA SER A 21 10.79 -1.55 -4.72
C SER A 21 10.37 -0.84 -6.01
N VAL A 22 9.62 0.28 -5.92
CA VAL A 22 9.14 1.03 -7.10
C VAL A 22 10.32 1.60 -7.89
N LEU A 23 11.30 2.20 -7.20
CA LEU A 23 12.51 2.73 -7.84
C LEU A 23 13.34 1.60 -8.45
N ARG A 24 13.50 0.47 -7.74
CA ARG A 24 14.23 -0.70 -8.27
C ARG A 24 13.57 -1.24 -9.53
N ALA A 25 12.25 -1.43 -9.51
CA ALA A 25 11.46 -1.92 -10.63
C ALA A 25 11.58 -0.98 -11.85
N SER A 26 11.48 0.33 -11.63
CA SER A 26 11.69 1.33 -12.70
C SER A 26 13.08 1.27 -13.31
N ASN A 27 14.13 1.09 -12.51
CA ASN A 27 15.51 0.98 -13.00
C ASN A 27 15.76 -0.31 -13.79
N GLN A 28 15.00 -1.37 -13.50
CA GLN A 28 15.05 -2.66 -14.20
C GLN A 28 14.15 -2.70 -15.44
N GLY A 29 13.24 -1.73 -15.60
CA GLY A 29 12.25 -1.72 -16.68
C GLY A 29 11.13 -2.74 -16.48
N GLU A 30 10.88 -3.17 -15.24
CA GLU A 30 9.85 -4.15 -14.91
C GLU A 30 8.74 -3.50 -14.06
N PRO A 31 7.47 -3.85 -14.28
CA PRO A 31 6.38 -3.38 -13.42
C PRO A 31 6.48 -3.93 -11.98
N VAL A 32 6.34 -3.07 -10.97
CA VAL A 32 6.45 -3.44 -9.55
C VAL A 32 5.42 -4.48 -9.09
N ILE A 33 4.29 -4.61 -9.78
CA ILE A 33 3.27 -5.64 -9.50
C ILE A 33 3.82 -7.08 -9.64
N LEU A 34 4.92 -7.27 -10.39
CA LEU A 34 5.57 -8.57 -10.54
C LEU A 34 6.40 -8.97 -9.31
N ASP A 35 6.76 -8.02 -8.43
CA ASP A 35 7.42 -8.30 -7.17
C ASP A 35 6.38 -8.67 -6.09
N ALA A 36 6.14 -9.97 -5.91
CA ALA A 36 5.18 -10.48 -4.93
C ALA A 36 5.56 -10.19 -3.47
N ALA A 37 6.82 -9.83 -3.19
CA ALA A 37 7.28 -9.48 -1.85
C ALA A 37 7.05 -7.99 -1.55
N SER A 38 6.98 -7.13 -2.57
CA SER A 38 6.73 -5.69 -2.44
C SER A 38 5.34 -5.38 -1.90
N ASP A 39 5.25 -4.41 -1.00
CA ASP A 39 3.98 -3.90 -0.51
C ASP A 39 3.28 -3.03 -1.55
N ALA A 40 4.04 -2.24 -2.34
CA ALA A 40 3.50 -1.57 -3.52
C ALA A 40 2.96 -2.56 -4.55
N GLY A 41 3.68 -3.64 -4.84
CA GLY A 41 3.25 -4.69 -5.76
C GLY A 41 1.93 -5.34 -5.33
N LYS A 42 1.84 -5.74 -4.05
CA LYS A 42 0.61 -6.26 -3.43
C LYS A 42 -0.55 -5.25 -3.49
N ALA A 43 -0.28 -3.96 -3.24
CA ALA A 43 -1.30 -2.91 -3.29
C ALA A 43 -1.82 -2.66 -4.71
N TYR A 44 -0.95 -2.73 -5.73
CA TYR A 44 -1.36 -2.70 -7.12
C TYR A 44 -2.22 -3.91 -7.49
N ALA A 45 -1.86 -5.12 -7.02
CA ALA A 45 -2.69 -6.30 -7.21
C ALA A 45 -4.09 -6.12 -6.61
N ASP A 46 -4.21 -5.62 -5.37
CA ASP A 46 -5.53 -5.32 -4.77
C ASP A 46 -6.32 -4.29 -5.59
N THR A 47 -5.63 -3.30 -6.15
CA THR A 47 -6.26 -2.27 -6.98
C THR A 47 -6.84 -2.87 -8.26
N VAL A 48 -6.11 -3.78 -8.91
CA VAL A 48 -6.59 -4.52 -10.08
C VAL A 48 -7.81 -5.38 -9.72
N GLU A 49 -7.75 -6.10 -8.60
CA GLU A 49 -8.88 -6.91 -8.12
C GLU A 49 -10.14 -6.04 -7.90
N ARG A 50 -10.00 -4.87 -7.26
CA ARG A 50 -11.13 -3.92 -7.11
C ARG A 50 -11.67 -3.39 -8.44
N LEU A 51 -10.78 -3.13 -9.41
CA LEU A 51 -11.20 -2.74 -10.76
C LEU A 51 -11.98 -3.85 -11.48
N LEU A 52 -11.70 -5.11 -11.15
CA LEU A 52 -12.42 -6.28 -11.67
C LEU A 52 -13.70 -6.61 -10.88
N GLY A 53 -14.01 -5.83 -9.84
CA GLY A 53 -15.24 -5.94 -9.05
C GLY A 53 -15.10 -6.71 -7.73
N GLU A 54 -13.90 -7.11 -7.36
CA GLU A 54 -13.65 -7.86 -6.11
C GLU A 54 -13.52 -6.92 -4.91
N GLU A 55 -14.10 -7.30 -3.77
CA GLU A 55 -13.92 -6.58 -2.51
C GLU A 55 -12.59 -6.99 -1.85
N ARG A 56 -11.65 -6.03 -1.73
CA ARG A 56 -10.35 -6.23 -1.08
C ARG A 56 -10.13 -5.19 0.03
N PRO A 57 -9.66 -5.60 1.23
CA PRO A 57 -9.31 -4.64 2.29
C PRO A 57 -8.16 -3.73 1.84
N PHE A 58 -8.19 -2.46 2.23
CA PHE A 58 -7.06 -1.55 2.01
C PHE A 58 -5.94 -1.88 3.00
N ARG A 59 -4.89 -2.55 2.51
CA ARG A 59 -3.68 -2.85 3.27
C ARG A 59 -2.76 -1.62 3.29
N PHE A 60 -1.83 -1.58 4.25
CA PHE A 60 -0.75 -0.57 4.32
C PHE A 60 -1.22 0.88 4.57
N ILE A 61 -2.44 1.05 5.10
CA ILE A 61 -3.01 2.37 5.45
C ILE A 61 -2.77 2.76 6.92
N GLU A 62 -2.41 1.80 7.77
CA GLU A 62 -2.09 2.04 9.18
C GLU A 62 -0.58 2.08 9.35
N GLU A 63 -0.06 3.16 9.95
CA GLU A 63 1.30 3.10 10.50
C GLU A 63 1.31 2.08 11.64
N GLU A 64 2.26 1.14 11.62
CA GLU A 64 2.47 0.26 12.76
C GLU A 64 2.66 1.11 14.02
N LYS A 65 1.66 1.09 14.90
CA LYS A 65 1.80 1.67 16.24
C LYS A 65 2.98 0.94 16.88
N LYS A 66 4.12 1.61 16.98
CA LYS A 66 5.31 1.10 17.69
C LYS A 66 4.83 0.52 19.01
N GLY A 67 4.82 -0.82 19.10
CA GLY A 67 4.16 -1.51 20.18
C GLY A 67 4.67 -1.03 21.54
N PHE A 68 3.79 -0.97 22.53
CA PHE A 68 4.15 -0.62 23.92
C PHE A 68 5.37 -1.42 24.42
N LEU A 69 5.57 -2.66 23.94
CA LEU A 69 6.73 -3.48 24.25
C LEU A 69 8.06 -2.92 23.72
N LYS A 70 8.09 -2.26 22.54
CA LYS A 70 9.31 -1.63 22.03
C LYS A 70 9.76 -0.46 22.90
N ARG A 71 8.81 0.24 23.55
CA ARG A 71 9.12 1.32 24.52
C ARG A 71 9.59 0.78 25.88
N LEU A 72 9.25 -0.46 26.22
CA LEU A 72 9.62 -1.10 27.49
C LEU A 72 10.95 -1.88 27.42
N PHE A 73 11.33 -2.39 26.24
CA PHE A 73 12.48 -3.31 26.11
C PHE A 73 13.67 -2.79 25.29
N GLY A 74 13.66 -1.55 24.79
CA GLY A 74 14.85 -1.01 24.12
C GLY A 74 14.59 0.31 23.42
N GLY A 75 15.18 1.38 23.96
CA GLY A 75 15.52 2.57 23.19
C GLY A 75 16.53 2.24 22.10
#